data_AF-X6NV74-F1
#
_entry.id   AF-X6NV74-F1
#
_cell.length_a   1.000
_cell.length_b   1.000
_cell.length_c   1.000
_cell.angle_alpha   90.00
_cell.angle_beta   90.00
_cell.angle_gamma   90.00
#
_symmetry.space_group_name_H-M   'P 1'
#
loop_
_entity.id
_entity.type
_entity.pdbx_description
1 polymer ?
#
loop_
_entity_poly.entity_id
_entity_poly.type
_entity_poly.pdbx_seq_one_letter_code
_entity_poly.pdbx_strand_id
1 'polypeptide(L)'
;MSNQIFQTLKELPIPLCQSQCVLHKHEFLICGGWNTRDCFSYDILKNEYKFILKLVDNNNKSSNEITLLSFGGSSLTKRHTLMMKYVSVWSNISNKLNKSNSCNERIPFTDNDSHPIIIGRDKNHNYLGVRAVIGGSSNHLLFVTYYPNNISVFDLNTFQFIQQNTLQTSHYINYRCFVSNSKKGQKVIKTNQGKNKQNYQMLLFCVKTGLYDDDSNTFKFRQLPVYKDIGSFYAYAYAYINDVVLSFGGRQWIGYKFIYSKLVHKYSIQKKNAFH
;
A
#
# COMPACT_ATOMS: atom_id res chain seq x y z
N MET A 1 -32.20 -4.32 -14.32
CA MET A 1 -30.87 -4.10 -13.72
C MET A 1 -30.18 -5.45 -13.67
N SER A 2 -29.03 -5.63 -14.32
CA SER A 2 -28.37 -6.94 -14.34
C SER A 2 -27.81 -7.27 -12.95
N ASN A 3 -28.09 -8.47 -12.44
CA ASN A 3 -27.54 -9.00 -11.19
C ASN A 3 -26.07 -9.49 -11.37
N GLN A 4 -25.29 -8.82 -12.20
CA GLN A 4 -23.88 -9.18 -12.38
C GLN A 4 -23.04 -8.62 -11.24
N ILE A 5 -22.45 -9.51 -10.44
CA ILE A 5 -21.56 -9.16 -9.31
C ILE A 5 -20.19 -8.69 -9.83
N PHE A 6 -19.76 -9.18 -10.99
CA PHE A 6 -18.52 -8.80 -11.66
C PHE A 6 -18.80 -8.34 -13.09
N GLN A 7 -18.06 -7.31 -13.51
CA GLN A 7 -18.03 -6.82 -14.88
C GLN A 7 -16.60 -6.92 -15.42
N THR A 8 -16.46 -7.29 -16.69
CA THR A 8 -15.17 -7.29 -17.38
C THR A 8 -14.84 -5.87 -17.83
N LEU A 9 -13.67 -5.36 -17.43
CA LEU A 9 -13.14 -4.06 -17.86
C LEU A 9 -12.14 -4.25 -19.00
N LYS A 10 -11.64 -3.14 -19.57
CA LYS A 10 -10.57 -3.20 -20.57
C LYS A 10 -9.35 -3.94 -20.02
N GLU A 11 -8.76 -4.78 -20.85
CA GLU A 11 -7.55 -5.52 -20.50
C GLU A 11 -6.36 -4.58 -20.33
N LEU A 12 -5.44 -4.96 -19.44
CA LEU A 12 -4.18 -4.25 -19.27
C LEU A 12 -3.36 -4.30 -20.58
N PRO A 13 -2.65 -3.22 -20.95
CA PRO A 13 -1.81 -3.22 -22.15
C PRO A 13 -0.73 -4.30 -22.15
N ILE A 14 -0.27 -4.71 -20.96
CA ILE A 14 0.68 -5.80 -20.76
C ILE A 14 0.25 -6.67 -19.56
N PRO A 15 0.53 -7.98 -19.58
CA PRO A 15 0.37 -8.82 -18.39
C PRO A 15 1.29 -8.34 -17.26
N LEU A 16 0.69 -8.08 -16.10
CA LEU A 16 1.38 -7.61 -14.91
C LEU A 16 1.21 -8.61 -13.76
N CYS A 17 2.28 -8.86 -13.02
CA CYS A 17 2.22 -9.63 -11.78
C CYS A 17 2.99 -8.90 -10.67
N GLN A 18 2.47 -9.00 -9.44
CA GLN A 18 3.00 -8.33 -8.24
C GLN A 18 3.02 -6.79 -8.27
N SER A 19 2.45 -6.18 -9.30
CA SER A 19 2.26 -4.74 -9.40
C SER A 19 1.41 -4.21 -8.24
N GLN A 20 1.68 -2.98 -7.84
CA GLN A 20 0.87 -2.26 -6.86
C GLN A 20 0.03 -1.22 -7.56
N CYS A 21 -1.13 -0.92 -6.99
CA CYS A 21 -2.01 0.12 -7.49
C CYS A 21 -2.46 1.07 -6.38
N VAL A 22 -2.71 2.33 -6.76
CA VAL A 22 -3.25 3.37 -5.90
C VAL A 22 -4.40 4.05 -6.64
N LEU A 23 -5.50 4.29 -5.92
CA LEU A 23 -6.61 5.08 -6.44
C LEU A 23 -6.31 6.58 -6.23
N HIS A 24 -6.33 7.35 -7.31
CA HIS A 24 -6.25 8.81 -7.31
C HIS A 24 -7.44 9.38 -8.06
N LYS A 25 -8.43 9.90 -7.33
CA LYS A 25 -9.72 10.38 -7.89
C LYS A 25 -10.43 9.28 -8.69
N HIS A 26 -10.47 9.41 -10.01
CA HIS A 26 -11.11 8.46 -10.95
C HIS A 26 -10.06 7.63 -11.70
N GLU A 27 -8.81 7.64 -11.24
CA GLU A 27 -7.69 6.95 -11.89
C GLU A 27 -7.10 5.87 -10.97
N PHE A 28 -6.89 4.66 -11.52
CA PHE A 28 -6.00 3.68 -10.91
C PHE A 28 -4.60 3.84 -11.46
N LEU A 29 -3.66 4.22 -10.60
CA LEU A 29 -2.24 4.29 -10.92
C LEU A 29 -1.62 2.92 -10.60
N ILE A 30 -1.19 2.19 -11.62
CA ILE A 30 -0.64 0.84 -11.53
C ILE A 30 0.83 0.91 -11.88
N CYS A 31 1.71 0.50 -10.98
CA CYS A 31 3.14 0.72 -11.13
C CYS A 31 3.97 -0.51 -10.77
N GLY A 32 5.00 -0.75 -11.59
CA GLY A 32 5.94 -1.84 -11.44
C GLY A 32 5.33 -3.20 -11.74
N GLY A 33 5.99 -4.24 -11.25
CA GLY A 33 5.64 -5.63 -11.44
C GLY A 33 6.90 -6.48 -11.48
N TRP A 34 6.77 -7.79 -11.61
CA TRP A 34 7.93 -8.66 -11.80
C TRP A 34 8.66 -8.28 -13.08
N ASN A 35 9.94 -7.94 -12.97
CA ASN A 35 10.81 -7.56 -14.10
C ASN A 35 10.32 -6.39 -14.97
N THR A 36 9.35 -5.60 -14.52
CA THR A 36 8.91 -4.39 -15.22
C THR A 36 8.96 -3.18 -14.30
N ARG A 37 9.28 -2.05 -14.91
CA ARG A 37 9.25 -0.72 -14.30
C ARG A 37 8.18 0.14 -14.97
N ASP A 38 7.19 -0.44 -15.62
CA ASP A 38 6.16 0.35 -16.30
C ASP A 38 5.16 0.90 -15.29
N CYS A 39 4.57 2.04 -15.60
CA CYS A 39 3.45 2.61 -14.85
C CYS A 39 2.34 2.96 -15.83
N PHE A 40 1.10 2.69 -15.44
CA PHE A 40 -0.10 2.99 -16.19
C PHE A 40 -1.09 3.76 -15.32
N SER A 41 -1.81 4.70 -15.92
CA SER A 41 -3.02 5.28 -15.33
C SER A 41 -4.22 4.70 -16.08
N TYR A 42 -5.16 4.12 -15.34
CA TYR A 42 -6.45 3.67 -15.85
C TYR A 42 -7.54 4.64 -15.41
N ASP A 43 -8.22 5.28 -16.36
CA ASP A 43 -9.35 6.17 -16.09
C ASP A 43 -10.64 5.34 -16.03
N ILE A 44 -11.26 5.31 -14.85
CA ILE A 44 -12.47 4.53 -14.56
C ILE A 44 -13.66 4.99 -15.41
N LEU A 45 -13.75 6.30 -15.69
CA LEU A 45 -14.86 6.89 -16.44
C LEU A 45 -14.73 6.62 -17.94
N LYS A 46 -13.50 6.56 -18.44
CA LYS A 46 -13.20 6.31 -19.86
C LYS A 46 -13.02 4.83 -20.18
N ASN A 47 -12.79 3.98 -19.18
CA ASN A 47 -12.43 2.57 -19.37
C ASN A 47 -11.18 2.41 -20.26
N GLU A 48 -10.15 3.24 -20.02
CA GLU A 48 -8.94 3.29 -20.83
C GLU A 48 -7.66 3.38 -19.99
N TYR A 49 -6.57 2.84 -20.53
CA TYR A 49 -5.24 2.95 -19.97
C TYR A 49 -4.39 3.96 -20.75
N LYS A 50 -3.55 4.70 -20.03
CA LYS A 50 -2.44 5.47 -20.58
C LYS A 50 -1.14 5.12 -19.86
N PHE A 51 -0.05 5.06 -20.61
CA PHE A 51 1.28 4.93 -20.02
C PHE A 51 1.67 6.22 -19.29
N ILE A 52 2.26 6.09 -18.10
CA ILE A 52 2.74 7.24 -17.33
C ILE A 52 4.16 7.56 -17.81
N LEU A 53 4.25 8.57 -18.67
CA LEU A 53 5.50 9.13 -19.17
C LEU A 53 5.92 10.34 -18.33
N LYS A 54 7.22 10.58 -18.28
CA LYS A 54 7.79 11.85 -17.81
C LYS A 54 7.17 13.00 -18.58
N LEU A 55 6.63 13.97 -17.86
CA LEU A 55 6.12 15.23 -18.40
C LEU A 55 7.03 16.38 -17.98
N VAL A 56 7.13 17.41 -18.80
CA VAL A 56 7.75 18.68 -18.43
C VAL A 56 6.65 19.57 -17.87
N ASP A 57 6.79 19.97 -16.62
CA ASP A 57 5.77 20.73 -15.90
C ASP A 57 5.78 22.20 -16.30
N ASN A 58 4.57 22.76 -16.45
CA ASN A 58 4.38 24.20 -16.38
C ASN A 58 3.86 24.49 -14.98
N ASN A 59 4.49 25.40 -14.25
CA ASN A 59 4.21 25.87 -12.87
C ASN A 59 2.74 26.19 -12.47
N ASN A 60 1.73 25.80 -13.25
CA ASN A 60 0.34 25.75 -12.85
C ASN A 60 0.15 24.62 -11.82
N LYS A 61 0.23 24.98 -10.54
CA LYS A 61 -0.26 24.17 -9.41
C LYS A 61 -1.65 23.61 -9.74
N SER A 62 -1.70 22.37 -10.21
CA SER A 62 -2.97 21.74 -10.56
C SER A 62 -3.45 20.95 -9.34
N SER A 63 -4.74 21.03 -9.04
CA SER A 63 -5.36 20.28 -7.93
C SER A 63 -5.37 18.75 -8.14
N ASN A 64 -4.67 18.24 -9.17
CA ASN A 64 -4.65 16.85 -9.62
C ASN A 64 -3.34 16.13 -9.30
N GLU A 65 -2.49 16.70 -8.46
CA GLU A 65 -1.21 16.10 -8.07
C GLU A 65 -1.35 15.08 -6.93
N ILE A 66 -0.53 14.02 -6.98
CA ILE A 66 -0.30 13.09 -5.87
C ILE A 66 1.18 12.69 -5.85
N THR A 67 1.75 12.53 -4.66
CA THR A 67 3.10 11.98 -4.52
C THR A 67 3.02 10.48 -4.27
N LEU A 68 3.71 9.70 -5.11
CA LEU A 68 3.85 8.26 -4.97
C LEU A 68 5.23 7.94 -4.42
N LEU A 69 5.28 7.08 -3.40
CA LEU A 69 6.49 6.51 -2.86
C LEU A 69 6.58 5.05 -3.27
N SER A 70 7.65 4.67 -3.96
CA SER A 70 7.92 3.30 -4.39
C SER A 70 9.20 2.81 -3.74
N PHE A 71 9.12 1.74 -2.97
CA PHE A 71 10.28 1.14 -2.33
C PHE A 71 10.13 -0.38 -2.27
N GLY A 72 11.26 -1.07 -2.20
CA GLY A 72 11.26 -2.52 -2.15
C GLY A 72 12.60 -3.12 -2.52
N GLY A 73 12.54 -4.37 -2.95
CA GLY A 73 13.69 -5.13 -3.40
C GLY A 73 14.34 -5.96 -2.29
N SER A 74 15.49 -6.54 -2.61
CA SER A 74 16.23 -7.46 -1.75
C SER A 74 17.71 -7.41 -2.14
N SER A 75 18.55 -8.23 -1.48
CA SER A 75 19.92 -8.48 -1.94
C SER A 75 19.97 -9.03 -3.37
N LEU A 76 18.92 -9.73 -3.83
CA LEU A 76 18.85 -10.34 -5.17
C LEU A 76 18.36 -9.37 -6.25
N THR A 77 17.39 -8.50 -5.94
CA THR A 77 16.68 -7.69 -6.95
C THR A 77 17.09 -6.21 -6.97
N LYS A 78 18.14 -5.85 -6.20
CA LYS A 78 18.54 -4.48 -5.86
C LYS A 78 17.42 -3.73 -5.10
N ARG A 79 17.82 -2.90 -4.15
CA ARG A 79 16.87 -2.04 -3.44
C ARG A 79 16.65 -0.74 -4.15
N HIS A 80 15.46 -0.19 -3.95
CA HIS A 80 15.13 1.14 -4.42
C HIS A 80 14.23 1.84 -3.41
N THR A 81 14.32 3.16 -3.41
CA THR A 81 13.37 4.08 -2.77
C THR A 81 13.27 5.28 -3.70
N LEU A 82 12.12 5.39 -4.36
CA LEU A 82 11.86 6.33 -5.42
C LEU A 82 10.61 7.13 -5.08
N MET A 83 10.61 8.39 -5.45
CA MET A 83 9.47 9.28 -5.35
C MET A 83 9.04 9.69 -6.75
N MET A 84 7.73 9.81 -6.97
CA MET A 84 7.16 10.37 -8.19
C MET A 84 6.06 11.36 -7.83
N LYS A 85 6.22 12.60 -8.26
CA LYS A 85 5.12 13.57 -8.27
C LYS A 85 4.28 13.30 -9.51
N TYR A 86 3.15 12.65 -9.31
CA TYR A 86 2.23 12.29 -10.36
C TYR A 86 1.24 13.43 -10.65
N VAL A 87 1.14 13.80 -11.91
CA VAL A 87 0.11 14.66 -12.50
C VAL A 87 -0.66 13.81 -13.51
N SER A 88 -1.99 13.89 -13.44
CA SER A 88 -2.90 13.16 -14.32
C SER A 88 -2.51 13.29 -15.80
N VAL A 89 -2.25 12.15 -16.45
CA VAL A 89 -1.99 12.06 -17.91
C VAL A 89 -3.26 12.23 -18.76
N TRP A 90 -4.40 12.43 -18.09
CA TRP A 90 -5.69 12.69 -18.70
C TRP A 90 -6.06 14.17 -18.67
N SER A 91 -5.30 14.99 -17.95
CA SER A 91 -5.50 16.43 -17.93
C SER A 91 -5.03 17.09 -19.23
N ASN A 92 -5.76 18.10 -19.70
CA ASN A 92 -5.43 18.87 -20.91
C ASN A 92 -4.28 19.87 -20.68
N ILE A 93 -3.32 19.55 -19.81
CA ILE A 93 -2.17 20.43 -19.56
C ILE A 93 -1.31 20.43 -20.83
N SER A 94 -1.47 21.50 -21.60
CA SER A 94 -0.78 21.74 -22.86
C SER A 94 0.74 21.64 -22.70
N ASN A 95 1.39 20.99 -23.66
CA ASN A 95 2.83 20.83 -23.88
C ASN A 95 3.61 22.17 -24.07
N LYS A 96 3.28 23.25 -23.35
CA LYS A 96 4.14 24.43 -23.33
C LYS A 96 5.37 24.09 -22.50
N LEU A 97 6.53 24.05 -23.13
CA LEU A 97 7.78 23.62 -22.52
C LEU A 97 8.39 24.77 -21.71
N ASN A 98 8.18 24.80 -20.39
CA ASN A 98 9.06 25.54 -19.49
C ASN A 98 9.99 24.56 -18.77
N LYS A 99 11.29 24.81 -18.87
CA LYS A 99 12.38 23.86 -18.61
C LYS A 99 12.60 23.46 -17.15
N SER A 100 11.77 23.91 -16.21
CA SER A 100 12.21 24.02 -14.82
C SER A 100 11.80 22.90 -13.87
N ASN A 101 10.84 22.03 -14.18
CA ASN A 101 10.51 20.87 -13.33
C ASN A 101 9.93 19.71 -14.14
N SER A 102 10.40 18.48 -13.92
CA SER A 102 9.80 17.28 -14.51
C SER A 102 8.77 16.65 -13.57
N CYS A 103 7.59 16.36 -14.08
CA CYS A 103 6.55 15.57 -13.41
C CYS A 103 6.50 14.16 -13.98
N ASN A 104 5.82 13.25 -13.26
CA ASN A 104 5.68 11.83 -13.65
C ASN A 104 7.02 11.10 -13.82
N GLU A 105 8.10 11.68 -13.32
CA GLU A 105 9.41 11.06 -13.28
C GLU A 105 9.64 10.40 -11.92
N ARG A 106 10.26 9.21 -11.95
CA ARG A 106 10.72 8.54 -10.74
C ARG A 106 12.12 9.01 -10.44
N ILE A 107 12.25 9.80 -9.40
CA ILE A 107 13.52 10.29 -8.90
C ILE A 107 13.89 9.56 -7.60
N PRO A 108 15.18 9.48 -7.23
CA PRO A 108 15.57 9.03 -5.91
C PRO A 108 14.79 9.81 -4.83
N PHE A 109 14.33 9.11 -3.80
CA PHE A 109 13.79 9.79 -2.62
C PHE A 109 14.96 10.37 -1.82
N THR A 110 14.97 11.67 -1.58
CA THR A 110 16.09 12.37 -0.93
C THR A 110 15.63 13.20 0.26
N ASP A 111 16.56 13.50 1.17
CA ASP A 111 16.35 14.49 2.22
C ASP A 111 16.43 15.93 1.67
N ASN A 112 16.39 16.92 2.57
CA ASN A 112 16.47 18.34 2.21
C ASN A 112 17.81 18.75 1.61
N ASP A 113 18.87 17.98 1.87
CA ASP A 113 20.23 18.21 1.35
C ASP A 113 20.50 17.36 0.10
N SER A 114 19.45 16.79 -0.51
CA SER A 114 19.53 15.92 -1.70
C SER A 114 20.28 14.60 -1.48
N HIS A 115 20.46 14.16 -0.23
CA HIS A 115 21.02 12.84 0.05
C HIS A 115 19.97 11.75 -0.16
N PRO A 116 20.27 10.67 -0.92
CA PRO A 116 19.34 9.57 -1.13
C PRO A 116 18.97 8.87 0.19
N ILE A 117 17.66 8.80 0.45
CA ILE A 117 17.08 8.05 1.56
C ILE A 117 16.75 6.65 1.07
N ILE A 118 17.25 5.64 1.79
CA ILE A 118 16.92 4.23 1.54
C ILE A 118 16.01 3.75 2.66
N ILE A 119 14.78 3.39 2.32
CA ILE A 119 13.88 2.71 3.25
C ILE A 119 14.34 1.27 3.36
N GLY A 120 15.10 0.97 4.42
CA GLY A 120 15.58 -0.36 4.80
C GLY A 120 16.93 -0.30 5.50
N ARG A 121 16.98 -0.70 6.79
CA ARG A 121 18.17 -0.55 7.65
C ARG A 121 19.37 -1.44 7.27
N ASP A 122 19.17 -2.75 7.13
CA ASP A 122 20.25 -3.73 6.97
C ASP A 122 20.33 -4.21 5.54
N LYS A 123 21.52 -4.41 4.94
CA LYS A 123 21.76 -5.00 3.61
C LYS A 123 21.05 -6.35 3.37
N ASN A 124 20.69 -7.08 4.41
CA ASN A 124 20.03 -8.38 4.37
C ASN A 124 18.49 -8.32 4.45
N HIS A 125 17.88 -7.15 4.73
CA HIS A 125 16.42 -7.00 4.64
C HIS A 125 15.87 -7.43 3.28
N ASN A 126 14.78 -8.20 3.34
CA ASN A 126 14.07 -8.67 2.17
C ASN A 126 12.69 -8.02 2.11
N TYR A 127 12.52 -7.07 1.19
CA TYR A 127 11.25 -6.37 0.95
C TYR A 127 10.46 -7.00 -0.21
N LEU A 128 10.78 -8.24 -0.58
CA LEU A 128 9.96 -9.01 -1.50
C LEU A 128 8.56 -9.21 -0.88
N GLY A 129 7.53 -8.64 -1.52
CA GLY A 129 6.16 -8.66 -1.01
C GLY A 129 5.92 -7.76 0.20
N VAL A 130 6.74 -6.71 0.39
CA VAL A 130 6.53 -5.69 1.42
C VAL A 130 5.15 -5.06 1.31
N ARG A 131 4.55 -4.74 2.45
CA ARG A 131 3.33 -3.92 2.54
C ARG A 131 3.59 -2.73 3.42
N ALA A 132 2.96 -1.62 3.10
CA ALA A 132 2.99 -0.46 3.96
C ALA A 132 1.70 0.33 3.93
N VAL A 133 1.44 1.02 5.04
CA VAL A 133 0.33 1.95 5.19
C VAL A 133 0.83 3.21 5.87
N ILE A 134 0.22 4.34 5.52
CA ILE A 134 0.49 5.62 6.15
C ILE A 134 -0.49 5.81 7.31
N GLY A 135 0.01 6.31 8.44
CA GLY A 135 -0.78 6.65 9.62
C GLY A 135 -0.05 7.63 10.53
N GLY A 136 -0.39 7.59 11.82
CA GLY A 136 0.03 8.61 12.79
C GLY A 136 -0.81 9.87 12.69
N SER A 137 -0.87 10.66 13.78
CA SER A 137 -1.80 11.80 13.95
C SER A 137 -1.75 12.86 12.85
N SER A 138 -0.65 12.94 12.10
CA SER A 138 -0.48 13.84 10.96
C SER A 138 -0.09 13.12 9.67
N ASN A 139 -0.39 11.81 9.55
CA ASN A 139 -0.05 10.98 8.38
C ASN A 139 1.44 10.99 8.01
N HIS A 140 2.31 11.13 9.01
CA HIS A 140 3.77 11.19 8.84
C HIS A 140 4.45 9.85 9.10
N LEU A 141 3.73 8.83 9.58
CA LEU A 141 4.32 7.54 9.91
C LEU A 141 4.02 6.51 8.82
N LEU A 142 5.06 5.92 8.27
CA LEU A 142 5.01 4.81 7.34
C LEU A 142 5.25 3.50 8.11
N PHE A 143 4.20 2.70 8.23
CA PHE A 143 4.25 1.39 8.83
C PHE A 143 4.58 0.38 7.75
N VAL A 144 5.64 -0.40 7.94
CA VAL A 144 6.17 -1.30 6.91
C VAL A 144 6.25 -2.71 7.47
N THR A 145 5.51 -3.64 6.87
CA THR A 145 5.59 -5.07 7.19
C THR A 145 6.36 -5.82 6.11
N TYR A 146 7.35 -6.61 6.50
CA TYR A 146 8.26 -7.28 5.58
C TYR A 146 8.78 -8.62 6.11
N TYR A 147 9.40 -9.39 5.21
CA TYR A 147 9.92 -10.72 5.50
C TYR A 147 11.01 -10.71 6.59
N PRO A 148 11.10 -11.76 7.44
CA PRO A 148 10.13 -12.84 7.55
C PRO A 148 8.84 -12.39 8.24
N ASN A 149 8.95 -11.74 9.40
CA ASN A 149 7.85 -11.40 10.29
C ASN A 149 8.03 -10.01 10.93
N ASN A 150 8.64 -9.05 10.23
CA ASN A 150 9.03 -7.77 10.81
C ASN A 150 8.01 -6.68 10.53
N ILE A 151 7.80 -5.81 11.51
CA ILE A 151 7.15 -4.51 11.34
C ILE A 151 8.10 -3.40 11.78
N SER A 152 8.22 -2.37 10.95
CA SER A 152 8.99 -1.17 11.26
C SER A 152 8.14 0.08 11.05
N VAL A 153 8.44 1.12 11.79
CA VAL A 153 7.82 2.43 11.66
C VAL A 153 8.87 3.44 11.26
N PHE A 154 8.65 4.06 10.11
CA PHE A 154 9.52 5.06 9.51
C PHE A 154 8.80 6.40 9.51
N ASP A 155 9.46 7.43 10.02
CA ASP A 155 8.97 8.79 10.01
C ASP A 155 9.31 9.47 8.69
N LEU A 156 8.28 9.87 7.95
CA LEU A 156 8.40 10.54 6.65
C LEU A 156 8.86 12.00 6.76
N ASN A 157 8.82 12.60 7.95
CA ASN A 157 9.30 13.98 8.17
C ASN A 157 10.78 14.00 8.55
N THR A 158 11.20 13.09 9.43
CA THR A 158 12.60 13.03 9.93
C THR A 158 13.46 12.06 9.13
N PHE A 159 12.85 11.25 8.26
CA PHE A 159 13.50 10.20 7.48
C PHE A 159 14.21 9.14 8.32
N GLN A 160 13.70 8.89 9.54
CA GLN A 160 14.28 7.97 10.50
C GLN A 160 13.32 6.86 10.88
N PHE A 161 13.88 5.69 11.18
CA PHE A 161 13.11 4.59 11.76
C PHE A 161 12.93 4.81 13.26
N ILE A 162 11.69 5.00 13.71
CA ILE A 162 11.34 5.21 15.12
C ILE A 162 11.33 3.89 15.88
N GLN A 163 10.77 2.83 15.28
CA GLN A 163 10.57 1.56 15.97
C GLN A 163 10.63 0.36 15.03
N GLN A 164 11.01 -0.79 15.57
CA GLN A 164 11.06 -2.07 14.89
C GLN A 164 10.69 -3.20 15.85
N ASN A 165 9.80 -4.10 15.40
CA ASN A 165 9.35 -5.26 16.15
C ASN A 165 9.25 -6.48 15.25
N THR A 166 9.41 -7.66 15.84
CA THR A 166 9.11 -8.94 15.19
C THR A 166 7.75 -9.43 15.66
N LEU A 167 6.86 -9.71 14.71
CA LEU A 167 5.54 -10.25 14.96
C LEU A 167 5.64 -11.74 15.30
N GLN A 168 4.94 -12.16 16.36
CA GLN A 168 4.86 -13.56 16.78
C GLN A 168 3.85 -14.32 15.91
N THR A 169 4.25 -14.70 14.70
CA THR A 169 3.46 -15.50 13.76
C THR A 169 4.24 -16.72 13.30
N SER A 170 3.54 -17.83 13.08
CA SER A 170 4.12 -19.08 12.58
C SER A 170 4.40 -19.06 11.07
N HIS A 171 3.95 -18.04 10.34
CA HIS A 171 4.13 -17.92 8.89
C HIS A 171 4.66 -16.56 8.49
N TYR A 172 5.41 -16.54 7.39
CA TYR A 172 5.91 -15.31 6.77
C TYR A 172 4.77 -14.35 6.41
N ILE A 173 5.04 -13.06 6.64
CA ILE A 173 4.07 -11.96 6.47
C ILE A 173 4.22 -11.21 5.15
N ASN A 174 5.10 -11.64 4.26
CA ASN A 174 5.19 -11.06 2.93
C ASN A 174 3.94 -11.39 2.08
N TYR A 175 3.58 -10.48 1.18
CA TYR A 175 2.41 -10.59 0.30
C TYR A 175 1.07 -10.77 1.04
N ARG A 176 0.96 -10.23 2.26
CA ARG A 176 -0.28 -10.24 3.05
C ARG A 176 -1.12 -8.99 2.79
N CYS A 177 -2.35 -8.98 3.30
CA CYS A 177 -3.15 -7.76 3.34
C CYS A 177 -2.76 -6.93 4.56
N PHE A 178 -2.45 -5.66 4.32
CA PHE A 178 -2.18 -4.69 5.37
C PHE A 178 -2.96 -3.41 5.06
N VAL A 179 -3.86 -3.04 5.98
CA VAL A 179 -4.80 -1.94 5.79
C VAL A 179 -4.84 -1.06 7.03
N SER A 180 -5.01 0.25 6.82
CA SER A 180 -5.25 1.21 7.89
C SER A 180 -6.76 1.45 8.00
N ASN A 181 -7.31 1.21 9.18
CA ASN A 181 -8.66 1.60 9.56
C ASN A 181 -8.60 2.90 10.37
N SER A 182 -8.61 4.04 9.68
CA SER A 182 -8.93 5.31 10.30
C SER A 182 -10.45 5.44 10.37
N LYS A 183 -11.05 5.05 11.50
CA LYS A 183 -12.47 5.36 11.72
C LYS A 183 -12.62 6.88 11.74
N LYS A 184 -13.20 7.45 10.69
CA LYS A 184 -13.60 8.88 10.58
C LYS A 184 -14.65 9.31 11.62
N GLY A 185 -14.85 8.57 12.71
CA GLY A 185 -15.89 8.81 13.72
C GLY A 185 -15.67 8.12 15.07
N GLN A 186 -14.46 7.67 15.43
CA GLN A 186 -14.19 7.29 16.82
C GLN A 186 -13.84 8.51 17.68
N LYS A 187 -14.27 8.44 18.95
CA LYS A 187 -14.16 9.48 19.97
C LYS A 187 -12.79 10.15 19.90
N VAL A 188 -12.80 11.42 19.49
CA VAL A 188 -11.77 12.36 19.89
C VAL A 188 -11.73 12.32 21.41
N ILE A 189 -10.75 11.61 21.97
CA ILE A 189 -10.52 11.65 23.40
C ILE A 189 -9.87 12.99 23.65
N LYS A 190 -10.63 13.94 24.22
CA LYS A 190 -10.03 15.12 24.83
C LYS A 190 -9.16 14.61 25.96
N THR A 191 -7.85 14.70 25.78
CA THR A 191 -6.92 14.52 26.89
C THR A 191 -7.05 15.70 27.84
N ASN A 192 -6.65 15.54 29.10
CA ASN A 192 -6.64 16.63 30.10
C ASN A 192 -5.82 17.86 29.68
N GLN A 193 -5.06 17.77 28.58
CA GLN A 193 -4.29 18.85 27.95
C GLN A 193 -4.96 19.47 26.71
N GLY A 194 -6.24 19.17 26.43
CA GLY A 194 -7.00 19.79 25.34
C GLY A 194 -6.63 19.35 23.92
N LYS A 195 -5.73 18.36 23.75
CA LYS A 195 -5.38 17.82 22.43
C LYS A 195 -6.38 16.74 22.01
N ASN A 196 -6.93 16.90 20.81
CA ASN A 196 -7.74 15.90 20.11
C ASN A 196 -6.83 14.76 19.63
N LYS A 197 -6.96 13.56 20.19
CA LYS A 197 -6.22 12.39 19.72
C LYS A 197 -7.08 11.50 18.83
N GLN A 198 -6.48 11.02 17.74
CA GLN A 198 -7.08 10.05 16.82
C GLN A 198 -6.43 8.69 17.02
N ASN A 199 -7.24 7.65 17.23
CA ASN A 199 -6.77 6.28 17.32
C ASN A 199 -6.62 5.69 15.92
N TYR A 200 -5.44 5.15 15.61
CA TYR A 200 -5.17 4.48 14.33
C TYR A 200 -5.20 2.98 14.52
N GLN A 201 -6.20 2.30 13.98
CA GLN A 201 -6.21 0.85 13.95
C GLN A 201 -5.59 0.37 12.64
N MET A 202 -4.56 -0.46 12.68
CA MET A 202 -3.97 -1.07 11.48
C MET A 202 -4.12 -2.58 11.51
N LEU A 203 -4.66 -3.16 10.45
CA LEU A 203 -4.95 -4.59 10.38
C LEU A 203 -4.01 -5.26 9.38
N LEU A 204 -3.15 -6.13 9.89
CA LEU A 204 -2.39 -7.08 9.08
C LEU A 204 -3.13 -8.42 9.10
N PHE A 205 -3.48 -8.95 7.93
CA PHE A 205 -4.12 -10.27 7.80
C PHE A 205 -3.04 -11.33 7.56
N CYS A 206 -2.62 -11.97 8.63
CA CYS A 206 -1.78 -13.16 8.59
C CYS A 206 -2.47 -14.28 9.38
N VAL A 207 -2.03 -15.53 9.19
CA VAL A 207 -2.46 -16.65 10.05
C VAL A 207 -2.38 -16.18 11.50
N LYS A 208 -3.54 -16.19 12.16
CA LYS A 208 -3.64 -15.91 13.58
C LYS A 208 -3.18 -14.53 14.04
N THR A 209 -2.99 -13.49 13.22
CA THR A 209 -2.55 -12.17 13.74
C THR A 209 -3.42 -11.06 13.18
N GLY A 210 -3.95 -10.22 14.05
CA GLY A 210 -4.37 -8.86 13.74
C GLY A 210 -3.43 -7.91 14.49
N LEU A 211 -3.24 -6.70 14.01
CA LEU A 211 -2.53 -5.67 14.77
C LEU A 211 -3.57 -4.63 15.20
N TYR A 212 -3.31 -3.93 16.29
CA TYR A 212 -4.19 -2.87 16.81
C TYR A 212 -3.31 -1.92 17.59
N ASP A 213 -3.08 -0.72 17.06
CA ASP A 213 -2.37 0.31 17.81
C ASP A 213 -3.37 1.04 18.72
N ASP A 214 -3.10 1.01 20.02
CA ASP A 214 -3.83 1.74 21.04
C ASP A 214 -2.91 2.85 21.54
N ASP A 215 -3.32 4.07 21.21
CA ASP A 215 -2.73 5.37 21.53
C ASP A 215 -1.82 5.41 22.79
N SER A 216 -0.54 5.75 22.59
CA SER A 216 0.43 6.40 23.49
C SER A 216 1.84 5.82 23.33
N ASN A 217 2.59 6.24 22.30
CA ASN A 217 4.03 5.99 22.11
C ASN A 217 4.52 4.52 22.15
N THR A 218 3.64 3.53 22.24
CA THR A 218 3.99 2.10 22.31
C THR A 218 3.03 1.29 21.45
N PHE A 219 3.54 0.64 20.40
CA PHE A 219 2.73 -0.28 19.60
C PHE A 219 2.32 -1.49 20.44
N LYS A 220 1.01 -1.65 20.62
CA LYS A 220 0.43 -2.89 21.13
C LYS A 220 0.03 -3.77 19.96
N PHE A 221 0.14 -5.07 20.15
CA PHE A 221 -0.27 -6.05 19.14
C PHE A 221 -1.35 -6.91 19.76
N ARG A 222 -2.51 -6.97 19.10
CA ARG A 222 -3.62 -7.80 19.55
C ARG A 222 -4.05 -8.76 18.47
N GLN A 223 -3.89 -10.03 18.77
CA GLN A 223 -4.40 -11.12 17.98
C GLN A 223 -5.91 -10.99 17.71
N LEU A 224 -6.30 -11.01 16.42
CA LEU A 224 -7.69 -11.11 16.02
C LEU A 224 -7.96 -12.51 15.48
N PRO A 225 -9.16 -13.07 15.71
CA PRO A 225 -9.57 -14.33 15.10
C PRO A 225 -9.68 -14.12 13.59
N VAL A 226 -8.65 -14.56 12.85
CA VAL A 226 -8.69 -14.64 11.39
C VAL A 226 -9.14 -16.05 11.03
N TYR A 227 -10.13 -16.14 10.15
CA TYR A 227 -10.64 -17.42 9.65
C TYR A 227 -9.51 -18.24 9.01
N LYS A 228 -9.41 -19.53 9.38
CA LYS A 228 -8.28 -20.41 9.01
C LYS A 228 -8.02 -20.42 7.50
N ASP A 229 -9.09 -20.42 6.71
CA ASP A 229 -8.99 -20.56 5.25
C ASP A 229 -8.41 -19.31 4.57
N ILE A 230 -8.63 -18.11 5.12
CA ILE A 230 -8.00 -16.87 4.57
C ILE A 230 -6.53 -16.79 4.98
N GLY A 231 -6.23 -17.26 6.20
CA GLY A 231 -4.88 -17.17 6.75
C GLY A 231 -3.85 -17.98 5.96
N SER A 232 -4.23 -19.13 5.41
CA SER A 232 -3.29 -20.05 4.75
C SER A 232 -2.80 -19.55 3.39
N PHE A 233 -3.61 -18.77 2.66
CA PHE A 233 -3.23 -18.20 1.37
C PHE A 233 -2.40 -16.92 1.53
N TYR A 234 -1.48 -16.71 0.60
CA TYR A 234 -0.71 -15.47 0.45
C TYR A 234 -0.72 -15.02 -1.01
N ALA A 235 -0.26 -13.80 -1.28
CA ALA A 235 -0.26 -13.21 -2.63
C ALA A 235 -1.65 -13.15 -3.28
N TYR A 236 -2.69 -12.98 -2.46
CA TYR A 236 -4.03 -12.60 -2.92
C TYR A 236 -4.11 -11.09 -3.16
N ALA A 237 -5.02 -10.68 -4.04
CA ALA A 237 -5.40 -9.27 -4.16
C ALA A 237 -6.38 -8.92 -3.04
N TYR A 238 -6.41 -7.66 -2.60
CA TYR A 238 -7.35 -7.22 -1.58
C TYR A 238 -7.84 -5.80 -1.82
N ALA A 239 -9.04 -5.51 -1.34
CA ALA A 239 -9.62 -4.18 -1.29
C ALA A 239 -10.21 -3.92 0.10
N TYR A 240 -10.08 -2.68 0.57
CA TYR A 240 -10.66 -2.24 1.84
C TYR A 240 -11.72 -1.18 1.59
N ILE A 241 -12.98 -1.48 1.92
CA ILE A 241 -14.16 -0.65 1.62
C ILE A 241 -15.11 -0.72 2.81
N ASN A 242 -15.49 0.42 3.40
CA ASN A 242 -16.52 0.51 4.45
C ASN A 242 -16.37 -0.52 5.60
N ASP A 243 -15.20 -0.54 6.26
CA ASP A 243 -14.87 -1.51 7.32
C ASP A 243 -14.90 -3.00 6.88
N VAL A 244 -14.90 -3.26 5.58
CA VAL A 244 -14.86 -4.60 5.00
C VAL A 244 -13.57 -4.78 4.20
N VAL A 245 -12.87 -5.88 4.46
CA VAL A 245 -11.76 -6.34 3.62
C VAL A 245 -12.28 -7.44 2.70
N LEU A 246 -12.11 -7.25 1.40
CA LEU A 246 -12.35 -8.26 0.38
C LEU A 246 -11.00 -8.82 -0.06
N SER A 247 -10.87 -10.13 -0.11
CA SER A 247 -9.68 -10.83 -0.58
C SER A 247 -10.04 -11.68 -1.79
N PHE A 248 -9.22 -11.65 -2.84
CA PHE A 248 -9.48 -12.30 -4.12
C PHE A 248 -8.35 -13.28 -4.44
N GLY A 249 -8.69 -14.57 -4.47
CA GLY A 249 -7.81 -15.67 -4.83
C GLY A 249 -6.63 -15.85 -3.86
N GLY A 250 -5.42 -15.94 -4.42
CA GLY A 250 -4.18 -16.21 -3.68
C GLY A 250 -3.66 -17.63 -3.90
N ARG A 251 -2.48 -17.92 -3.36
CA ARG A 251 -1.85 -19.24 -3.46
C ARG A 251 -1.38 -19.77 -2.12
N GLN A 252 -1.30 -21.09 -2.02
CA GLN A 252 -0.79 -21.81 -0.86
C GLN A 252 0.19 -22.88 -1.34
N TRP A 253 1.26 -23.11 -0.57
CA TRP A 253 2.19 -24.20 -0.81
C TRP A 253 1.76 -25.43 0.00
N ILE A 254 1.33 -26.50 -0.67
CA ILE A 254 0.91 -27.77 -0.05
C ILE A 254 1.53 -28.93 -0.83
N GLY A 255 2.14 -29.89 -0.13
CA GLY A 255 2.63 -31.13 -0.74
C GLY A 255 3.59 -30.92 -1.91
N TYR A 256 4.48 -29.92 -1.81
CA TYR A 256 5.44 -29.50 -2.84
C TYR A 256 4.84 -28.86 -4.10
N LYS A 257 3.60 -28.36 -4.03
CA LYS A 257 2.90 -27.75 -5.16
C LYS A 257 2.22 -26.45 -4.72
N PHE A 258 2.07 -25.51 -5.65
CA PHE A 258 1.20 -24.36 -5.45
C PHE A 258 -0.25 -24.73 -5.78
N ILE A 259 -1.14 -24.48 -4.82
CA ILE A 259 -2.59 -24.51 -5.00
C ILE A 259 -3.06 -23.06 -5.09
N TYR A 260 -3.97 -22.79 -6.02
CA TYR A 260 -4.50 -21.45 -6.28
C TYR A 260 -5.98 -21.40 -5.93
N SER A 261 -6.38 -20.35 -5.19
CA SER A 261 -7.78 -20.11 -4.86
C SER A 261 -8.43 -19.24 -5.94
N LYS A 262 -9.68 -19.57 -6.29
CA LYS A 262 -10.59 -18.71 -7.07
C LYS A 262 -11.65 -18.04 -6.18
N LEU A 263 -11.59 -18.27 -4.87
CA LEU A 263 -12.58 -17.77 -3.93
C LEU A 263 -12.40 -16.28 -3.67
N VAL A 264 -13.51 -15.64 -3.32
CA VAL A 264 -13.53 -14.29 -2.77
C VAL A 264 -13.96 -14.42 -1.33
N HIS A 265 -13.19 -13.82 -0.42
CA HIS A 265 -13.51 -13.81 0.99
C HIS A 265 -13.82 -12.42 1.47
N LYS A 266 -14.80 -12.31 2.37
CA LYS A 266 -15.23 -11.05 2.96
C LYS A 266 -14.98 -11.08 4.46
N TYR A 267 -14.25 -10.11 4.97
CA TYR A 267 -14.04 -9.93 6.41
C TYR A 267 -14.62 -8.60 6.87
N SER A 268 -15.57 -8.62 7.81
CA SER A 268 -16.13 -7.39 8.41
C SER A 268 -15.41 -7.06 9.71
N ILE A 269 -14.73 -5.92 9.75
CA ILE A 269 -14.01 -5.45 10.94
C ILE A 269 -14.97 -5.16 12.10
N GLN A 270 -16.15 -4.61 11.79
CA GLN A 270 -17.17 -4.27 12.81
C GLN A 270 -17.71 -5.52 13.51
N LYS A 271 -18.05 -6.56 12.73
CA LYS A 271 -18.60 -7.82 13.26
C LYS A 271 -17.52 -8.77 13.78
N LYS A 272 -16.23 -8.47 13.52
CA LYS A 272 -15.07 -9.35 13.76
C LYS A 272 -15.25 -10.77 13.20
N ASN A 273 -16.03 -10.89 12.12
CA ASN A 273 -16.45 -12.16 11.53
C ASN A 273 -16.14 -12.17 10.02
N ALA A 274 -15.74 -13.35 9.52
CA ALA A 274 -15.60 -13.63 8.10
C ALA A 274 -16.90 -14.22 7.53
N PHE A 275 -17.22 -13.87 6.30
CA PHE A 275 -18.30 -14.46 5.49
C PHE A 275 -17.72 -14.97 4.17
N HIS A 276 -18.26 -16.07 3.67
CA HIS A 276 -17.95 -16.63 2.35
C HIS A 276 -18.99 -16.17 1.33
#